data_AF-A0A223KR69-F1
#
_entry.id   AF-A0A223KR69-F1
#
_cell.length_a   1.000
_cell.length_b   1.000
_cell.length_c   1.000
_cell.angle_alpha   90.00
_cell.angle_beta   90.00
_cell.angle_gamma   90.00
#
_symmetry.space_group_name_H-M   'P 1'
#
loop_
_entity.id
_entity.type
_entity.pdbx_description
1 polymer ?
#
loop_
_entity_poly.entity_id
_entity_poly.type
_entity_poly.pdbx_seq_one_letter_code
_entity_poly.pdbx_strand_id
1 'polypeptide(L)'
;MFYHVKELQYRAKPERPDPVYAKKLQEILGGQFGEISVAMQYLFQGWNTSRGLEKYRDLLMDTGTEELAHIEMLSTMIARLLDKAPVKDQEHAAKNPVIEAIMGGMNPQHAIVSGLGAMPVNSVGVPWNAGYIVASGNLLADFRANLNAESQGRLQAVRLYEMTEDRGVKDMLSWLIARDTAHQNQWMAAIAELEAQEGRVVPNTFPRELQKQEVAYAFMNLSAGEESSTGRWASGKSMDSMGVFQYVQHPVPFAKKPTIPPAPPSLHNTPPMLK
;
A
#
# COMPACT_ATOMS: atom_id res chain seq x y z
N MET A 1 -4.96 10.55 22.86
CA MET A 1 -3.84 10.49 23.83
C MET A 1 -3.18 9.14 23.63
N PHE A 2 -1.85 9.08 23.57
CA PHE A 2 -1.08 7.83 23.42
C PHE A 2 -0.25 7.61 24.68
N TYR A 3 0.01 6.35 25.00
CA TYR A 3 0.97 5.93 26.02
C TYR A 3 2.03 5.06 25.36
N HIS A 4 3.26 5.11 25.85
CA HIS A 4 4.36 4.30 25.36
C HIS A 4 4.82 3.35 26.46
N VAL A 5 4.91 2.07 26.09
CA VAL A 5 5.55 1.02 26.88
C VAL A 5 6.90 0.77 26.25
N LYS A 6 7.97 0.66 27.06
CA LYS A 6 9.36 0.66 26.55
C LYS A 6 9.72 -0.63 25.82
N GLU A 7 9.01 -1.70 26.14
CA GLU A 7 9.18 -3.02 25.57
C GLU A 7 8.54 -3.09 24.18
N LEU A 8 9.27 -3.67 23.23
CA LEU A 8 8.74 -3.94 21.89
C LEU A 8 7.60 -4.96 21.98
N GLN A 9 6.60 -4.82 21.12
CA GLN A 9 5.47 -5.76 21.02
C GLN A 9 5.94 -7.20 20.76
N TYR A 10 6.97 -7.38 19.93
CA TYR A 10 7.64 -8.65 19.72
C TYR A 10 9.15 -8.47 19.49
N ARG A 11 9.90 -9.57 19.55
CA ARG A 11 11.35 -9.57 19.39
C ARG A 11 11.76 -9.04 18.01
N ALA A 12 12.58 -7.99 17.99
CA ALA A 12 13.16 -7.41 16.77
C ALA A 12 14.70 -7.41 16.80
N LYS A 13 15.35 -8.57 16.84
CA LYS A 13 16.82 -8.68 16.98
C LYS A 13 17.41 -9.65 15.94
N PRO A 14 18.35 -9.21 15.08
CA PRO A 14 19.03 -10.08 14.14
C PRO A 14 20.12 -10.92 14.85
N GLU A 15 20.59 -11.98 14.20
CA GLU A 15 21.76 -12.75 14.66
C GLU A 15 23.07 -12.02 14.36
N ARG A 16 23.12 -11.24 13.27
CA ARG A 16 24.30 -10.46 12.86
C ARG A 16 23.91 -9.15 12.14
N PRO A 17 24.82 -8.15 12.11
CA PRO A 17 24.64 -6.98 11.25
C PRO A 17 24.55 -7.34 9.77
N ASP A 18 23.70 -6.62 9.03
CA ASP A 18 23.57 -6.70 7.57
C ASP A 18 23.01 -5.36 7.04
N PRO A 19 23.88 -4.40 6.68
CA PRO A 19 23.45 -3.08 6.22
C PRO A 19 22.78 -3.12 4.83
N VAL A 20 23.03 -4.16 4.03
CA VAL A 20 22.36 -4.33 2.73
C VAL A 20 20.92 -4.77 2.96
N TYR A 21 20.69 -5.66 3.92
CA TYR A 21 19.34 -6.07 4.28
C TYR A 21 18.58 -4.97 5.04
N ALA A 22 19.26 -4.18 5.88
CA ALA A 22 18.67 -3.00 6.52
C ALA A 22 18.05 -2.02 5.50
N LYS A 23 18.71 -1.82 4.35
CA LYS A 23 18.17 -1.05 3.22
C LYS A 23 16.89 -1.67 2.66
N LYS A 24 16.79 -3.00 2.55
CA LYS A 24 15.58 -3.66 2.05
C LYS A 24 14.39 -3.51 3.01
N LEU A 25 14.63 -3.63 4.32
CA LEU A 25 13.59 -3.46 5.34
C LEU A 25 12.96 -2.06 5.36
N GLN A 26 13.64 -1.04 4.85
CA GLN A 26 13.06 0.29 4.66
C GLN A 26 11.79 0.24 3.79
N GLU A 27 11.64 -0.74 2.89
CA GLU A 27 10.44 -0.86 2.04
C GLU A 27 9.17 -1.10 2.85
N ILE A 28 9.21 -2.01 3.83
CA ILE A 28 8.07 -2.28 4.69
C ILE A 28 7.99 -1.32 5.88
N LEU A 29 8.92 -0.38 6.03
CA LEU A 29 8.80 0.73 6.99
C LEU A 29 8.18 1.97 6.32
N GLY A 30 8.92 2.58 5.38
CA GLY A 30 8.60 3.86 4.75
C GLY A 30 8.22 3.76 3.27
N GLY A 31 8.05 2.56 2.73
CA GLY A 31 7.51 2.35 1.38
C GLY A 31 6.01 2.57 1.30
N GLN A 32 5.46 2.42 0.08
CA GLN A 32 4.05 2.69 -0.21
C GLN A 32 3.10 1.88 0.68
N PHE A 33 3.43 0.61 0.91
CA PHE A 33 2.64 -0.33 1.72
C PHE A 33 3.35 -0.71 3.03
N GLY A 34 4.27 0.15 3.50
CA GLY A 34 4.95 -0.07 4.77
C GLY A 34 4.15 0.39 5.99
N GLU A 35 4.65 0.09 7.18
CA GLU A 35 3.95 0.31 8.45
C GLU A 35 3.61 1.78 8.72
N ILE A 36 4.44 2.72 8.23
CA ILE A 36 4.11 4.16 8.34
C ILE A 36 2.84 4.49 7.55
N SER A 37 2.67 3.89 6.36
CA SER A 37 1.47 4.11 5.55
C SER A 37 0.23 3.54 6.21
N VAL A 38 0.26 2.29 6.67
CA VAL A 38 -0.92 1.66 7.29
C VAL A 38 -1.29 2.30 8.62
N ALA A 39 -0.31 2.64 9.48
CA ALA A 39 -0.56 3.37 10.72
C ALA A 39 -1.27 4.70 10.45
N MET A 40 -0.73 5.52 9.55
CA MET A 40 -1.33 6.81 9.25
C MET A 40 -2.69 6.65 8.59
N GLN A 41 -2.86 5.69 7.69
CA GLN A 41 -4.14 5.42 7.04
C GLN A 41 -5.24 5.09 8.06
N TYR A 42 -4.99 4.13 8.95
CA TYR A 42 -6.00 3.68 9.91
C TYR A 42 -6.33 4.75 10.94
N LEU A 43 -5.32 5.48 11.43
CA LEU A 43 -5.53 6.58 12.37
C LEU A 43 -6.33 7.73 11.75
N PHE A 44 -6.02 8.17 10.52
CA PHE A 44 -6.79 9.23 9.87
C PHE A 44 -8.23 8.80 9.54
N GLN A 45 -8.43 7.56 9.10
CA GLN A 45 -9.77 6.99 8.95
C GLN A 45 -10.53 6.98 10.28
N GLY A 46 -9.89 6.52 11.36
CA GLY A 46 -10.49 6.44 12.70
C GLY A 46 -10.85 7.81 13.28
N TRP A 47 -9.98 8.81 13.09
CA TRP A 47 -10.26 10.19 13.51
C TRP A 47 -11.39 10.84 12.71
N ASN A 48 -11.53 10.51 11.43
CA ASN A 48 -12.57 11.05 10.56
C ASN A 48 -13.93 10.32 10.68
N THR A 49 -13.97 9.17 11.36
CA THR A 49 -15.20 8.37 11.48
C THR A 49 -16.25 9.10 12.33
N SER A 50 -17.46 9.22 11.78
CA SER A 50 -18.59 9.94 12.41
C SER A 50 -19.24 9.18 13.57
N ARG A 51 -20.05 9.89 14.37
CA ARG A 51 -20.88 9.29 15.43
C ARG A 51 -21.85 8.25 14.86
N GLY A 52 -22.13 7.20 15.63
CA GLY A 52 -22.99 6.07 15.24
C GLY A 52 -22.26 4.93 14.55
N LEU A 53 -20.93 5.03 14.38
CA LEU A 53 -20.05 4.01 13.77
C LEU A 53 -18.90 3.63 14.70
N GLU A 54 -19.14 3.69 16.02
CA GLU A 54 -18.12 3.55 17.06
C GLU A 54 -17.36 2.23 16.96
N LYS A 55 -18.02 1.12 16.66
CA LYS A 55 -17.32 -0.18 16.51
C LYS A 55 -16.24 -0.18 15.43
N TYR A 56 -16.50 0.52 14.31
CA TYR A 56 -15.58 0.60 13.17
C TYR A 56 -14.47 1.59 13.44
N ARG A 57 -14.82 2.69 14.13
CA ARG A 57 -13.84 3.65 14.64
C ARG A 57 -12.87 2.98 15.61
N ASP A 58 -13.35 2.17 16.54
CA ASP A 58 -12.52 1.48 17.51
C ASP A 58 -11.60 0.47 16.83
N LEU A 59 -12.11 -0.33 15.88
CA LEU A 59 -11.27 -1.23 15.06
C LEU A 59 -10.13 -0.47 14.35
N LEU A 60 -10.42 0.67 13.74
CA LEU A 60 -9.43 1.52 13.07
C LEU A 60 -8.40 2.09 14.04
N MET A 61 -8.86 2.60 15.19
CA MET A 61 -8.00 3.20 16.20
C MET A 61 -7.09 2.16 16.86
N ASP A 62 -7.62 0.96 17.16
CA ASP A 62 -6.86 -0.14 17.75
C ASP A 62 -5.79 -0.64 16.78
N THR A 63 -6.18 -0.93 15.53
CA THR A 63 -5.25 -1.45 14.51
C THR A 63 -4.20 -0.39 14.15
N GLY A 64 -4.61 0.85 13.90
CA GLY A 64 -3.67 1.94 13.62
C GLY A 64 -2.70 2.25 14.76
N THR A 65 -3.09 1.98 16.01
CA THR A 65 -2.20 2.09 17.16
C THR A 65 -1.23 0.90 17.25
N GLU A 66 -1.66 -0.31 16.90
CA GLU A 66 -0.78 -1.46 16.77
C GLU A 66 0.31 -1.23 15.71
N GLU A 67 -0.02 -0.62 14.57
CA GLU A 67 0.97 -0.33 13.52
C GLU A 67 2.10 0.60 13.99
N LEU A 68 1.86 1.45 15.00
CA LEU A 68 2.93 2.24 15.61
C LEU A 68 3.97 1.35 16.31
N ALA A 69 3.55 0.21 16.87
CA ALA A 69 4.46 -0.78 17.46
C ALA A 69 5.24 -1.54 16.36
N HIS A 70 4.62 -1.82 15.22
CA HIS A 70 5.32 -2.42 14.07
C HIS A 70 6.39 -1.47 13.49
N ILE A 71 6.09 -0.17 13.39
CA ILE A 71 7.07 0.87 13.05
C ILE A 71 8.25 0.84 14.01
N GLU A 72 8.01 0.76 15.31
CA GLU A 72 9.06 0.70 16.34
C GLU A 72 9.92 -0.57 16.21
N MET A 73 9.28 -1.73 15.98
CA MET A 73 9.96 -3.00 15.76
C MET A 73 10.87 -2.96 14.53
N LEU A 74 10.36 -2.52 13.38
CA LEU A 74 11.14 -2.41 12.14
C LEU A 74 12.28 -1.40 12.27
N SER A 75 12.00 -0.23 12.86
CA SER A 75 13.03 0.79 13.09
C SER A 75 14.16 0.24 13.97
N THR A 76 13.81 -0.52 15.01
CA THR A 76 14.77 -1.17 15.91
C THR A 76 15.56 -2.27 15.19
N MET A 77 14.91 -3.09 14.36
CA MET A 77 15.58 -4.12 13.56
C MET A 77 16.58 -3.50 12.58
N ILE A 78 16.18 -2.45 11.86
CA ILE A 78 17.04 -1.72 10.92
C ILE A 78 18.26 -1.16 11.66
N ALA A 79 18.06 -0.47 12.79
CA ALA A 79 19.17 0.04 13.58
C ALA A 79 20.13 -1.08 14.06
N ARG A 80 19.60 -2.24 14.47
CA ARG A 80 20.41 -3.39 14.89
C ARG A 80 21.16 -4.06 13.74
N LEU A 81 20.59 -4.08 12.54
CA LEU A 81 21.26 -4.56 11.34
C LEU A 81 22.37 -3.62 10.87
N LEU A 82 22.25 -2.32 11.19
CA LEU A 82 23.26 -1.30 10.92
C LEU A 82 24.34 -1.21 12.01
N ASP A 83 24.16 -1.87 13.17
CA ASP A 83 25.13 -1.86 14.25
C ASP A 83 26.49 -2.41 13.77
N LYS A 84 27.57 -1.69 14.06
CA LYS A 84 28.94 -2.00 13.59
C LYS A 84 29.09 -2.09 12.07
N ALA A 85 28.21 -1.48 11.28
CA ALA A 85 28.46 -1.28 9.85
C ALA A 85 29.85 -0.62 9.66
N PRO A 86 30.65 -1.05 8.67
CA PRO A 86 32.02 -0.56 8.48
C PRO A 86 32.01 0.88 7.93
N VAL A 87 31.78 1.88 8.80
CA VAL A 87 31.70 3.30 8.43
C VAL A 87 33.05 4.01 8.51
N LYS A 88 33.96 3.58 9.41
CA LYS A 88 35.15 4.36 9.82
C LYS A 88 36.45 4.11 9.04
N ASP A 89 36.59 3.01 8.31
CA ASP A 89 37.80 2.69 7.54
C ASP A 89 37.51 2.67 6.03
N GLN A 90 36.92 3.72 5.48
CA GLN A 90 36.48 3.75 4.07
C GLN A 90 37.61 3.42 3.07
N GLU A 91 38.83 3.91 3.31
CA GLU A 91 39.98 3.68 2.42
C GLU A 91 40.70 2.34 2.65
N HIS A 92 40.65 1.78 3.87
CA HIS A 92 41.31 0.51 4.20
C HIS A 92 40.37 -0.68 4.03
N ALA A 93 39.09 -0.51 4.30
CA ALA A 93 38.07 -1.54 4.19
C ALA A 93 37.63 -1.75 2.73
N ALA A 94 37.63 -0.72 1.88
CA ALA A 94 37.39 -0.84 0.44
C ALA A 94 38.46 -1.66 -0.32
N LYS A 95 39.63 -1.93 0.30
CA LYS A 95 40.64 -2.83 -0.27
C LYS A 95 40.22 -4.31 -0.19
N ASN A 96 39.19 -4.64 0.59
CA ASN A 96 38.58 -5.97 0.61
C ASN A 96 37.37 -5.97 -0.33
N PRO A 97 37.37 -6.76 -1.42
CA PRO A 97 36.26 -6.82 -2.38
C PRO A 97 34.90 -7.14 -1.75
N VAL A 98 34.87 -7.89 -0.65
CA VAL A 98 33.63 -8.22 0.06
C VAL A 98 33.08 -7.00 0.80
N ILE A 99 33.95 -6.20 1.43
CA ILE A 99 33.51 -4.98 2.12
C ILE A 99 33.11 -3.92 1.10
N GLU A 100 33.84 -3.79 -0.01
CA GLU A 100 33.47 -2.91 -1.12
C GLU A 100 32.07 -3.23 -1.66
N ALA A 101 31.75 -4.51 -1.88
CA ALA A 101 30.42 -4.95 -2.31
C ALA A 101 29.32 -4.62 -1.28
N ILE A 102 29.59 -4.80 0.01
CA ILE A 102 28.66 -4.43 1.09
C ILE A 102 28.42 -2.91 1.10
N MET A 103 29.48 -2.12 0.96
CA MET A 103 29.40 -0.66 0.90
C MET A 103 28.62 -0.18 -0.32
N GLY A 104 28.81 -0.81 -1.48
CA GLY A 104 28.04 -0.54 -2.69
C GLY A 104 26.55 -0.93 -2.58
N GLY A 105 26.22 -1.91 -1.74
CA GLY A 105 24.84 -2.36 -1.49
C GLY A 105 24.09 -1.55 -0.42
N MET A 106 24.80 -0.97 0.54
CA MET A 106 24.24 -0.17 1.64
C MET A 106 23.52 1.10 1.11
N ASN A 107 22.57 1.62 1.88
CA ASN A 107 22.07 2.97 1.65
C ASN A 107 23.07 3.99 2.27
N PRO A 108 23.75 4.84 1.49
CA PRO A 108 24.71 5.79 2.05
C PRO A 108 24.08 6.77 3.05
N GLN A 109 22.79 7.06 2.92
CA GLN A 109 22.08 7.92 3.86
C GLN A 109 21.96 7.30 5.27
N HIS A 110 22.05 5.97 5.40
CA HIS A 110 22.10 5.34 6.73
C HIS A 110 23.30 5.84 7.53
N ALA A 111 24.47 5.96 6.90
CA ALA A 111 25.68 6.50 7.55
C ALA A 111 25.69 8.04 7.61
N ILE A 112 25.26 8.72 6.54
CA ILE A 112 25.42 10.18 6.39
C ILE A 112 24.33 10.97 7.14
N VAL A 113 23.08 10.53 7.05
CA VAL A 113 21.90 11.30 7.49
C VAL A 113 21.39 10.80 8.84
N SER A 114 21.19 9.48 8.96
CA SER A 114 20.50 8.89 10.12
C SER A 114 21.41 8.43 11.26
N GLY A 115 22.74 8.49 11.09
CA GLY A 115 23.68 8.00 12.10
C GLY A 115 23.50 6.51 12.44
N LEU A 116 23.35 5.66 11.42
CA LEU A 116 23.05 4.22 11.51
C LEU A 116 21.65 3.89 12.05
N GLY A 117 20.65 4.73 11.72
CA GLY A 117 19.26 4.55 12.10
C GLY A 117 18.32 4.24 10.93
N ALA A 118 17.08 3.89 11.26
CA ALA A 118 16.00 3.86 10.28
C ALA A 118 15.60 5.28 9.86
N MET A 119 14.89 5.41 8.74
CA MET A 119 14.39 6.68 8.23
C MET A 119 13.01 6.46 7.60
N PRO A 120 12.12 7.47 7.58
CA PRO A 120 10.84 7.38 6.89
C PRO A 120 11.01 7.49 5.37
N VAL A 121 11.72 6.52 4.79
CA VAL A 121 12.03 6.40 3.36
C VAL A 121 11.83 4.94 2.94
N ASN A 122 11.63 4.70 1.65
CA ASN A 122 11.55 3.34 1.11
C ASN A 122 12.96 2.73 0.87
N SER A 123 13.04 1.52 0.31
CA SER A 123 14.31 0.81 0.08
C SER A 123 15.25 1.45 -0.94
N VAL A 124 14.75 2.41 -1.73
CA VAL A 124 15.53 3.20 -2.70
C VAL A 124 15.77 4.64 -2.24
N GLY A 125 15.36 5.01 -1.02
CA GLY A 125 15.62 6.32 -0.43
C GLY A 125 14.63 7.43 -0.83
N VAL A 126 13.48 7.09 -1.41
CA VAL A 126 12.39 8.05 -1.65
C VAL A 126 11.70 8.34 -0.31
N PRO A 127 11.56 9.61 0.10
CA PRO A 127 10.83 9.96 1.31
C PRO A 127 9.39 9.49 1.28
N TRP A 128 8.94 8.92 2.40
CA TRP A 128 7.54 8.62 2.63
C TRP A 128 6.72 9.92 2.50
N ASN A 129 5.54 9.84 1.89
CA ASN A 129 4.67 10.99 1.72
C ASN A 129 3.20 10.61 1.91
N ALA A 130 2.39 11.59 2.33
CA ALA A 130 0.97 11.41 2.62
C ALA A 130 0.12 11.03 1.39
N GLY A 131 0.66 11.12 0.17
CA GLY A 131 -0.01 10.66 -1.05
C GLY A 131 -0.25 9.15 -1.09
N TYR A 132 0.34 8.37 -0.19
CA TYR A 132 0.05 6.94 -0.02
C TYR A 132 -1.24 6.64 0.75
N ILE A 133 -1.82 7.65 1.42
CA ILE A 133 -2.93 7.45 2.36
C ILE A 133 -4.29 7.54 1.68
N VAL A 134 -5.15 6.56 1.93
CA VAL A 134 -6.57 6.58 1.56
C VAL A 134 -7.42 6.75 2.81
N ALA A 135 -8.08 7.90 2.96
CA ALA A 135 -9.04 8.16 4.04
C ALA A 135 -10.21 8.99 3.49
N SER A 136 -11.09 8.35 2.73
CA SER A 136 -12.13 9.03 1.94
C SER A 136 -13.34 9.45 2.77
N GLY A 137 -13.55 8.84 3.93
CA GLY A 137 -14.76 9.01 4.75
C GLY A 137 -15.90 8.08 4.37
N ASN A 138 -15.74 7.22 3.35
CA ASN A 138 -16.63 6.09 3.10
C ASN A 138 -15.97 4.80 3.61
N LEU A 139 -16.52 4.22 4.69
CA LEU A 139 -15.91 3.07 5.37
C LEU A 139 -15.74 1.84 4.46
N LEU A 140 -16.70 1.54 3.58
CA LEU A 140 -16.58 0.37 2.71
C LEU A 140 -15.49 0.57 1.63
N ALA A 141 -15.34 1.77 1.08
CA ALA A 141 -14.19 2.09 0.22
C ALA A 141 -12.87 2.02 0.99
N ASP A 142 -12.82 2.63 2.17
CA ASP A 142 -11.62 2.74 3.00
C ASP A 142 -11.17 1.35 3.50
N PHE A 143 -12.09 0.48 3.92
CA PHE A 143 -11.75 -0.89 4.36
C PHE A 143 -11.27 -1.77 3.22
N ARG A 144 -11.77 -1.59 2.00
CA ARG A 144 -11.21 -2.25 0.82
C ARG A 144 -9.78 -1.78 0.53
N ALA A 145 -9.50 -0.50 0.75
CA ALA A 145 -8.13 0.02 0.68
C ALA A 145 -7.25 -0.55 1.81
N ASN A 146 -7.78 -0.73 3.02
CA ASN A 146 -7.06 -1.35 4.14
C ASN A 146 -6.73 -2.81 3.85
N LEU A 147 -7.70 -3.60 3.38
CA LEU A 147 -7.47 -4.99 2.99
C LEU A 147 -6.41 -5.11 1.89
N ASN A 148 -6.43 -4.20 0.90
CA ASN A 148 -5.38 -4.15 -0.11
C ASN A 148 -4.01 -3.79 0.50
N ALA A 149 -3.94 -2.80 1.39
CA ALA A 149 -2.69 -2.41 2.04
C ALA A 149 -2.06 -3.57 2.81
N GLU A 150 -2.84 -4.29 3.62
CA GLU A 150 -2.39 -5.49 4.33
C GLU A 150 -1.99 -6.62 3.39
N SER A 151 -2.69 -6.79 2.27
CA SER A 151 -2.36 -7.80 1.26
C SER A 151 -0.99 -7.51 0.63
N GLN A 152 -0.71 -6.24 0.33
CA GLN A 152 0.56 -5.82 -0.25
C GLN A 152 1.70 -5.83 0.78
N GLY A 153 1.45 -5.35 2.00
CA GLY A 153 2.40 -5.39 3.12
C GLY A 153 2.86 -6.82 3.40
N ARG A 154 1.90 -7.74 3.57
CA ARG A 154 2.19 -9.17 3.75
C ARG A 154 2.96 -9.79 2.60
N LEU A 155 2.62 -9.46 1.36
CA LEU A 155 3.36 -9.93 0.18
C LEU A 155 4.82 -9.46 0.21
N GLN A 156 5.06 -8.20 0.59
CA GLN A 156 6.41 -7.65 0.74
C GLN A 156 7.16 -8.30 1.90
N ALA A 157 6.52 -8.49 3.06
CA ALA A 157 7.11 -9.15 4.22
C ALA A 157 7.52 -10.59 3.92
N VAL A 158 6.68 -11.36 3.21
CA VAL A 158 7.02 -12.73 2.75
C VAL A 158 8.18 -12.72 1.77
N ARG A 159 8.22 -11.79 0.81
CA ARG A 159 9.37 -11.65 -0.10
C ARG A 159 10.67 -11.34 0.66
N LEU A 160 10.60 -10.47 1.66
CA LEU A 160 11.75 -10.15 2.52
C LEU A 160 12.18 -11.37 3.34
N TYR A 161 11.24 -12.13 3.89
CA TYR A 161 11.52 -13.36 4.61
C TYR A 161 12.38 -14.34 3.78
N GLU A 162 12.08 -14.47 2.50
CA GLU A 162 12.83 -15.31 1.54
C GLU A 162 14.17 -14.69 1.08
N MET A 163 14.45 -13.43 1.41
CA MET A 163 15.67 -12.70 1.00
C MET A 163 16.78 -12.68 2.07
N THR A 164 16.63 -13.43 3.16
CA THR A 164 17.62 -13.53 4.24
C THR A 164 17.69 -14.95 4.79
N GLU A 165 18.81 -15.29 5.42
CA GLU A 165 18.96 -16.50 6.24
C GLU A 165 19.17 -16.18 7.73
N ASP A 166 19.09 -14.91 8.12
CA ASP A 166 19.17 -14.51 9.52
C ASP A 166 17.89 -14.93 10.26
N ARG A 167 18.04 -15.86 11.23
CA ARG A 167 16.90 -16.44 11.95
C ARG A 167 16.18 -15.42 12.82
N GLY A 168 16.89 -14.43 13.34
CA GLY A 168 16.31 -13.37 14.15
C GLY A 168 15.46 -12.40 13.31
N VAL A 169 15.90 -12.13 12.09
CA VAL A 169 15.08 -11.38 11.11
C VAL A 169 13.86 -12.18 10.69
N LYS A 170 14.04 -13.47 10.34
CA LYS A 170 12.92 -14.37 9.99
C LYS A 170 11.90 -14.48 11.12
N ASP A 171 12.33 -14.57 12.37
CA ASP A 171 11.43 -14.62 13.54
C ASP A 171 10.56 -13.36 13.65
N MET A 172 11.15 -12.16 13.55
CA MET A 172 10.39 -10.91 13.55
C MET A 172 9.44 -10.80 12.35
N LEU A 173 9.91 -11.13 11.14
CA LEU A 173 9.06 -11.09 9.95
C LEU A 173 7.91 -12.10 10.03
N SER A 174 8.14 -13.28 10.61
CA SER A 174 7.09 -14.27 10.84
C SER A 174 6.00 -13.73 11.78
N TRP A 175 6.36 -12.90 12.76
CA TRP A 175 5.38 -12.22 13.61
C TRP A 175 4.54 -11.23 12.80
N LEU A 176 5.18 -10.32 12.05
CA LEU A 176 4.48 -9.33 11.22
C LEU A 176 3.55 -10.02 10.20
N ILE A 177 4.04 -11.02 9.47
CA ILE A 177 3.22 -11.82 8.53
C ILE A 177 1.98 -12.44 9.20
N ALA A 178 2.10 -12.86 10.45
CA ALA A 178 0.98 -13.39 11.22
C ALA A 178 0.00 -12.28 11.65
N ARG A 179 0.49 -11.08 12.00
CA ARG A 179 -0.34 -9.91 12.29
C ARG A 179 -1.08 -9.44 11.05
N ASP A 180 -0.43 -9.31 9.90
CA ASP A 180 -1.08 -8.97 8.63
C ASP A 180 -2.18 -10.00 8.29
N THR A 181 -1.96 -11.29 8.60
CA THR A 181 -3.00 -12.31 8.43
C THR A 181 -4.22 -12.02 9.30
N ALA A 182 -4.02 -11.62 10.56
CA ALA A 182 -5.11 -11.25 11.45
C ALA A 182 -5.83 -9.98 10.96
N HIS A 183 -5.10 -8.95 10.57
CA HIS A 183 -5.65 -7.68 10.09
C HIS A 183 -6.45 -7.87 8.80
N GLN A 184 -5.95 -8.67 7.83
CA GLN A 184 -6.74 -9.03 6.64
C GLN A 184 -8.06 -9.69 7.01
N ASN A 185 -8.07 -10.60 7.99
CA ASN A 185 -9.30 -11.24 8.44
C ASN A 185 -10.27 -10.26 9.11
N GLN A 186 -9.76 -9.32 9.90
CA GLN A 186 -10.57 -8.26 10.52
C GLN A 186 -11.18 -7.34 9.46
N TRP A 187 -10.41 -6.92 8.45
CA TRP A 187 -10.91 -6.10 7.35
C TRP A 187 -11.92 -6.86 6.50
N MET A 188 -11.68 -8.12 6.18
CA MET A 188 -12.66 -8.96 5.46
C MET A 188 -13.98 -9.08 6.24
N ALA A 189 -13.92 -9.25 7.57
CA ALA A 189 -15.11 -9.31 8.41
C ALA A 189 -15.88 -7.98 8.40
N ALA A 190 -15.18 -6.85 8.61
CA ALA A 190 -15.79 -5.52 8.59
C ALA A 190 -16.38 -5.16 7.21
N ILE A 191 -15.70 -5.53 6.12
CA ILE A 191 -16.22 -5.41 4.75
C ILE A 191 -17.50 -6.22 4.58
N ALA A 192 -17.52 -7.49 5.00
CA ALA A 192 -18.70 -8.33 4.88
C ALA A 192 -19.91 -7.76 5.64
N GLU A 193 -19.69 -7.19 6.82
CA GLU A 193 -20.74 -6.51 7.59
C GLU A 193 -21.28 -5.27 6.88
N LEU A 194 -20.40 -4.41 6.35
CA LEU A 194 -20.81 -3.22 5.59
C LEU A 194 -21.50 -3.60 4.28
N GLU A 195 -21.00 -4.59 3.55
CA GLU A 195 -21.66 -5.07 2.34
C GLU A 195 -23.07 -5.62 2.61
N ALA A 196 -23.28 -6.25 3.76
CA ALA A 196 -24.60 -6.74 4.16
C ALA A 196 -25.57 -5.60 4.52
N GLN A 197 -25.06 -4.49 5.07
CA GLN A 197 -25.86 -3.33 5.50
C GLN A 197 -26.14 -2.36 4.34
N GLU A 198 -25.15 -2.16 3.48
CA GLU A 198 -25.10 -1.06 2.51
C GLU A 198 -25.10 -1.57 1.06
N GLY A 199 -24.82 -2.85 0.82
CA GLY A 199 -24.62 -3.41 -0.50
C GLY A 199 -23.16 -3.31 -0.96
N ARG A 200 -22.88 -3.86 -2.15
CA ARG A 200 -21.51 -4.12 -2.62
C ARG A 200 -20.89 -2.99 -3.45
N VAL A 201 -21.69 -2.15 -4.08
CA VAL A 201 -21.22 -1.04 -4.92
C VAL A 201 -21.11 0.22 -4.08
N VAL A 202 -19.97 0.91 -4.17
CA VAL A 202 -19.66 2.09 -3.36
C VAL A 202 -19.51 3.32 -4.27
N PRO A 203 -20.09 4.48 -3.90
CA PRO A 203 -21.07 4.66 -2.82
C PRO A 203 -22.43 4.07 -3.20
N ASN A 204 -23.11 3.45 -2.25
CA ASN A 204 -24.48 2.92 -2.44
C ASN A 204 -25.55 4.03 -2.42
N THR A 205 -25.20 5.22 -1.93
CA THR A 205 -26.10 6.37 -1.75
C THR A 205 -26.37 7.12 -3.04
N PHE A 206 -25.60 6.89 -4.11
CA PHE A 206 -25.82 7.56 -5.39
C PHE A 206 -27.05 6.98 -6.12
N PRO A 207 -28.04 7.79 -6.51
CA PRO A 207 -29.26 7.29 -7.15
C PRO A 207 -28.99 6.54 -8.46
N ARG A 208 -29.58 5.35 -8.62
CA ARG A 208 -29.30 4.46 -9.76
C ARG A 208 -29.87 5.02 -11.07
N GLU A 209 -31.00 5.69 -11.01
CA GLU A 209 -31.67 6.33 -12.13
C GLU A 209 -30.83 7.44 -12.78
N LEU A 210 -29.84 7.97 -12.06
CA LEU A 210 -28.88 8.94 -12.58
C LEU A 210 -27.67 8.28 -13.27
N GLN A 211 -27.47 6.97 -13.07
CA GLN A 211 -26.42 6.20 -13.73
C GLN A 211 -26.87 5.76 -15.12
N LYS A 212 -25.92 5.62 -16.04
CA LYS A 212 -26.14 5.03 -17.37
C LYS A 212 -26.23 3.51 -17.26
N GLN A 213 -27.45 3.01 -17.05
CA GLN A 213 -27.71 1.58 -16.83
C GLN A 213 -27.32 0.71 -18.03
N GLU A 214 -27.32 1.26 -19.24
CA GLU A 214 -26.92 0.58 -20.47
C GLU A 214 -25.47 0.08 -20.47
N VAL A 215 -24.61 0.63 -19.61
CA VAL A 215 -23.19 0.25 -19.51
C VAL A 215 -22.78 -0.25 -18.12
N ALA A 216 -23.66 -0.15 -17.11
CA ALA A 216 -23.34 -0.47 -15.71
C ALA A 216 -22.89 -1.93 -15.49
N TYR A 217 -23.31 -2.85 -16.36
CA TYR A 217 -22.99 -4.28 -16.27
C TYR A 217 -22.28 -4.82 -17.53
N ALA A 218 -21.83 -3.94 -18.41
CA ALA A 218 -21.13 -4.30 -19.63
C ALA A 218 -19.63 -4.46 -19.36
N PHE A 219 -19.09 -5.66 -19.59
CA PHE A 219 -17.66 -5.90 -19.63
C PHE A 219 -17.17 -5.77 -21.09
N MET A 220 -16.52 -4.64 -21.39
CA MET A 220 -16.10 -4.29 -22.75
C MET A 220 -14.71 -4.86 -23.06
N ASN A 221 -14.62 -5.65 -24.13
CA ASN A 221 -13.34 -6.16 -24.62
C ASN A 221 -12.60 -5.08 -25.41
N LEU A 222 -11.66 -4.41 -24.75
CA LEU A 222 -10.86 -3.32 -25.34
C LEU A 222 -9.44 -3.77 -25.75
N SER A 223 -9.15 -5.08 -25.70
CA SER A 223 -7.90 -5.68 -26.14
C SER A 223 -8.18 -6.73 -27.22
N ALA A 224 -7.19 -7.01 -28.06
CA ALA A 224 -7.23 -8.23 -28.87
C ALA A 224 -7.21 -9.47 -27.94
N GLY A 225 -7.87 -10.56 -28.36
CA GLY A 225 -8.09 -11.77 -27.56
C GLY A 225 -9.46 -11.81 -26.89
N GLU A 226 -9.84 -12.97 -26.34
CA GLU A 226 -11.17 -13.19 -25.75
C GLU A 226 -11.15 -14.02 -24.46
N GLU A 227 -9.98 -14.36 -23.93
CA GLU A 227 -9.85 -15.20 -22.73
C GLU A 227 -10.61 -14.60 -21.54
N SER A 228 -10.70 -13.27 -21.46
CA SER A 228 -11.40 -12.55 -20.40
C SER A 228 -12.92 -12.82 -20.36
N SER A 229 -13.51 -13.27 -21.48
CA SER A 229 -14.93 -13.65 -21.58
C SER A 229 -15.30 -14.87 -20.74
N THR A 230 -14.31 -15.70 -20.39
CA THR A 230 -14.51 -16.93 -19.61
C THR A 230 -14.73 -16.67 -18.13
N GLY A 231 -14.42 -15.47 -17.66
CA GLY A 231 -14.51 -15.10 -16.25
C GLY A 231 -15.94 -14.82 -15.79
N ARG A 232 -16.18 -14.98 -14.47
CA ARG A 232 -17.48 -14.71 -13.85
C ARG A 232 -17.92 -13.24 -13.94
N TRP A 233 -16.97 -12.33 -14.15
CA TRP A 233 -17.21 -10.91 -14.40
C TRP A 233 -17.78 -10.61 -15.79
N ALA A 234 -17.79 -11.60 -16.71
CA ALA A 234 -18.26 -11.45 -18.09
C ALA A 234 -19.66 -12.03 -18.32
N SER A 235 -20.18 -12.85 -17.40
CA SER A 235 -21.45 -13.56 -17.54
C SER A 235 -22.16 -13.82 -16.22
N GLY A 236 -23.49 -14.03 -16.27
CA GLY A 236 -24.32 -14.34 -15.11
C GLY A 236 -24.71 -13.11 -14.27
N LYS A 237 -25.49 -13.33 -13.21
CA LYS A 237 -25.99 -12.26 -12.33
C LYS A 237 -24.84 -11.41 -11.79
N SER A 238 -24.95 -10.09 -11.74
CA SER A 238 -23.89 -9.23 -11.22
C SER A 238 -23.61 -9.49 -9.73
N MET A 239 -22.42 -9.12 -9.25
CA MET A 239 -22.04 -9.37 -7.85
C MET A 239 -22.86 -8.57 -6.85
N ASP A 240 -23.38 -7.41 -7.24
CA ASP A 240 -24.34 -6.62 -6.46
C ASP A 240 -25.78 -7.16 -6.54
N SER A 241 -26.02 -8.20 -7.35
CA SER A 241 -27.34 -8.78 -7.63
C SER A 241 -28.36 -7.87 -8.32
N MET A 242 -27.93 -6.72 -8.85
CA MET A 242 -28.82 -5.69 -9.41
C MET A 242 -28.88 -5.65 -10.94
N GLY A 243 -28.14 -6.53 -11.61
CA GLY A 243 -28.10 -6.70 -13.06
C GLY A 243 -27.53 -8.05 -13.49
N VAL A 244 -27.14 -8.16 -14.76
CA VAL A 244 -26.51 -9.34 -15.35
C VAL A 244 -25.29 -8.86 -16.12
N PHE A 245 -24.14 -9.47 -15.88
CA PHE A 245 -22.93 -9.15 -16.62
C PHE A 245 -23.09 -9.52 -18.10
N GLN A 246 -22.65 -8.62 -18.97
CA GLN A 246 -22.71 -8.75 -20.41
C GLN A 246 -21.31 -8.57 -21.00
N TYR A 247 -20.77 -9.61 -21.63
CA TYR A 247 -19.54 -9.48 -22.40
C TYR A 247 -19.80 -8.78 -23.74
N VAL A 248 -19.11 -7.67 -23.98
CA VAL A 248 -19.16 -6.95 -25.25
C VAL A 248 -17.86 -7.21 -26.00
N GLN A 249 -17.89 -8.20 -26.90
CA GLN A 249 -16.74 -8.66 -27.68
C GLN A 249 -16.15 -7.55 -28.59
N HIS A 250 -17.03 -6.71 -29.15
CA HIS A 250 -16.66 -5.63 -30.06
C HIS A 250 -17.34 -4.31 -29.62
N PRO A 251 -16.79 -3.61 -28.61
CA PRO A 251 -17.37 -2.35 -28.16
C PRO A 251 -17.27 -1.29 -29.27
N VAL A 252 -18.31 -0.47 -29.41
CA VAL A 252 -18.39 0.60 -30.41
C VAL A 252 -18.27 1.99 -29.74
N PRO A 253 -17.76 3.01 -30.45
CA PRO A 253 -17.73 4.37 -29.91
C PRO A 253 -19.15 4.93 -29.75
N PHE A 254 -19.47 5.41 -28.55
CA PHE A 254 -20.77 6.03 -28.23
C PHE A 254 -20.84 7.53 -28.55
N ALA A 255 -19.71 8.14 -28.94
CA ALA A 255 -19.61 9.56 -29.22
C ALA A 255 -18.94 9.83 -30.58
N LYS A 256 -19.25 11.00 -31.16
CA LYS A 256 -18.59 11.49 -32.37
C LYS A 256 -17.13 11.85 -32.06
N LYS A 257 -16.29 11.86 -33.11
CA LYS A 257 -14.91 12.36 -33.03
C LYS A 257 -14.91 13.79 -32.44
N PRO A 258 -14.10 14.09 -31.40
CA PRO A 258 -14.05 15.42 -30.83
C PRO A 258 -13.40 16.41 -31.80
N THR A 259 -13.93 17.64 -31.81
CA THR A 259 -13.33 18.80 -32.49
C THR A 259 -13.10 19.88 -31.44
N ILE A 260 -11.85 20.32 -31.27
CA ILE A 260 -11.47 21.31 -30.26
C ILE A 260 -11.21 22.64 -30.98
N PRO A 261 -11.81 23.76 -30.54
CA PRO A 261 -11.55 25.06 -31.15
C PRO A 261 -10.09 25.47 -30.94
N PRO A 262 -9.49 26.25 -31.86
CA PRO A 262 -8.15 26.78 -31.66
C PRO A 262 -8.11 27.68 -30.42
N ALA A 263 -6.94 27.75 -29.79
CA ALA A 263 -6.71 28.68 -28.70
C ALA A 263 -6.88 30.14 -29.17
N PRO A 264 -7.27 31.07 -28.28
CA PRO A 264 -7.30 32.49 -28.60
C PRO A 264 -5.92 32.97 -29.14
N PRO A 265 -5.89 33.89 -30.12
CA PRO A 265 -4.63 34.39 -30.69
C PRO A 265 -3.66 35.00 -29.66
N SER A 266 -4.17 35.52 -28.54
CA SER A 266 -3.38 36.09 -27.45
C SER A 266 -2.48 35.08 -26.72
N LEU A 267 -2.73 33.77 -26.91
CA LEU A 267 -1.90 32.71 -26.34
C LEU A 267 -0.78 32.27 -27.30
N HIS A 268 -0.72 32.84 -28.51
CA HIS A 268 0.36 32.63 -29.48
C HIS A 268 0.63 31.15 -29.83
N ASN A 269 -0.36 30.28 -29.67
CA ASN A 269 -0.30 28.91 -30.20
C ASN A 269 -0.20 28.95 -31.73
N THR A 270 0.42 27.93 -32.31
CA THR A 270 0.48 27.77 -33.77
C THR A 270 -0.93 27.80 -34.37
N PRO A 271 -1.27 28.76 -35.25
CA PRO A 271 -2.58 28.84 -35.86
C PRO A 271 -2.84 27.57 -36.70
N PRO A 272 -4.06 27.01 -36.69
CA PRO A 272 -4.40 25.92 -37.59
C PRO A 272 -4.21 26.39 -39.03
N MET A 273 -3.59 25.56 -39.88
CA MET A 273 -3.45 25.87 -41.30
C MET A 273 -4.85 26.04 -41.89
N LEU A 274 -5.20 27.26 -42.27
CA LEU A 274 -6.41 27.55 -43.03
C LEU A 274 -6.33 26.75 -44.34
N LYS A 275 -7.19 25.75 -44.48
CA LYS A 275 -7.45 25.07 -45.75
C LYS A 275 -8.63 25.74 -46.43
#